data_AF-L7J7W3-F1
#
_entry.id   AF-L7J7W3-F1
#
_cell.length_a   1.000
_cell.length_b   1.000
_cell.length_c   1.000
_cell.angle_alpha   90.00
_cell.angle_beta   90.00
_cell.angle_gamma   90.00
#
_symmetry.space_group_name_H-M   'P 1'
#
loop_
_entity.id
_entity.type
_entity.pdbx_description
1 polymer ?
#
loop_
_entity_poly.entity_id
_entity_poly.type
_entity_poly.pdbx_seq_one_letter_code
_entity_poly.pdbx_strand_id
1 'polypeptide(L)'
;MTALLILFAAVAAAVTGCELPPGTLPRTITEGFAIQVQNPEFPVIHNRLMNLWEAGGGDKHLFLAPAGNSSDALTLVDGVITLATVVPTIRAVINGEYTPEDNTTKMFMTERGDPRAVYDVAYGCNPDTDEVQTELVLSARGSEPGGHICVRSTSGERHEFRYSPPENPTDDPARPCMPVRLAVVHP
;
A
#
# COMPACT_ATOMS: atom_id res chain seq x y z
N MET A 1 51.93 -7.01 31.24
CA MET A 1 51.27 -7.05 29.91
C MET A 1 50.16 -8.07 30.01
N THR A 2 48.92 -7.63 30.16
CA THR A 2 47.77 -8.52 30.38
C THR A 2 46.86 -8.38 29.17
N ALA A 3 46.84 -9.39 28.31
CA ALA A 3 45.99 -9.43 27.12
C ALA A 3 44.59 -9.91 27.52
N LEU A 4 43.59 -9.05 27.39
CA LEU A 4 42.18 -9.37 27.57
C LEU A 4 41.63 -9.86 26.22
N LEU A 5 41.40 -11.16 26.07
CA LEU A 5 40.64 -11.72 24.95
C LEU A 5 39.16 -11.38 25.15
N ILE A 6 38.60 -10.54 24.28
CA ILE A 6 37.15 -10.33 24.17
C ILE A 6 36.62 -11.32 23.14
N LEU A 7 35.86 -12.31 23.61
CA LEU A 7 35.14 -13.26 22.77
C LEU A 7 33.87 -12.57 22.25
N PHE A 8 33.83 -12.20 20.97
CA PHE A 8 32.60 -11.74 20.34
C PHE A 8 31.71 -12.96 20.03
N ALA A 9 30.69 -13.19 20.86
CA ALA A 9 29.60 -14.09 20.52
C ALA A 9 28.75 -13.44 19.43
N ALA A 10 28.79 -13.98 18.22
CA ALA A 10 27.87 -13.61 17.15
C ALA A 10 26.48 -14.17 17.50
N VAL A 11 25.56 -13.31 17.91
CA VAL A 11 24.14 -13.66 17.99
C VAL A 11 23.63 -13.69 16.55
N ALA A 12 23.45 -14.89 15.99
CA ALA A 12 22.68 -15.06 14.78
C ALA A 12 21.22 -14.73 15.13
N ALA A 13 20.76 -13.53 14.78
CA ALA A 13 19.33 -13.25 14.77
C ALA A 13 18.69 -14.18 13.74
N ALA A 14 17.96 -15.19 14.20
CA ALA A 14 17.06 -15.91 13.32
C ALA A 14 16.06 -14.89 12.80
N VAL A 15 16.08 -14.62 11.50
CA VAL A 15 14.98 -13.92 10.83
C VAL A 15 13.82 -14.91 10.90
N THR A 16 12.96 -14.77 11.91
CA THR A 16 11.70 -15.53 11.97
C THR A 16 10.77 -14.93 10.94
N GLY A 17 10.91 -15.38 9.69
CA GLY A 17 9.87 -15.18 8.69
C GLY A 17 8.87 -16.33 8.76
N CYS A 18 7.61 -16.05 8.47
CA CYS A 18 6.60 -17.07 8.22
C CYS A 18 6.97 -17.94 7.00
N GLU A 19 6.52 -19.20 6.98
CA GLU A 19 6.66 -20.05 5.80
C GLU A 19 5.57 -19.69 4.78
N LEU A 20 5.98 -19.12 3.65
CA LEU A 20 5.04 -18.70 2.61
C LEU A 20 4.55 -19.93 1.82
N PRO A 21 3.23 -20.09 1.62
CA PRO A 21 2.70 -21.14 0.76
C PRO A 21 3.22 -20.98 -0.68
N PRO A 22 3.57 -22.07 -1.38
CA PRO A 22 3.99 -21.99 -2.77
C PRO A 22 2.79 -21.73 -3.69
N GLY A 23 3.06 -21.14 -4.86
CA GLY A 23 2.07 -20.95 -5.93
C GLY A 23 1.83 -19.50 -6.29
N THR A 24 1.01 -19.29 -7.32
CA THR A 24 0.56 -17.96 -7.76
C THR A 24 -0.87 -17.75 -7.33
N LEU A 25 -1.15 -16.60 -6.72
CA LEU A 25 -2.50 -16.23 -6.32
C LEU A 25 -3.27 -15.58 -7.49
N PRO A 26 -4.59 -15.76 -7.55
CA PRO A 26 -5.40 -15.13 -8.58
C PRO A 26 -5.39 -13.61 -8.41
N ARG A 27 -5.37 -12.88 -9.52
CA ARG A 27 -5.52 -11.42 -9.54
C ARG A 27 -6.97 -10.95 -9.34
N THR A 28 -7.85 -11.84 -8.87
CA THR A 28 -9.27 -11.53 -8.63
C THR A 28 -9.67 -12.02 -7.26
N ILE A 29 -10.22 -11.11 -6.45
CA ILE A 29 -10.75 -11.34 -5.11
C ILE A 29 -12.19 -10.84 -5.13
N THR A 30 -13.14 -11.78 -5.08
CA THR A 30 -14.59 -11.48 -5.18
C THR A 30 -15.22 -11.16 -3.83
N GLU A 31 -14.60 -11.60 -2.75
CA GLU A 31 -15.02 -11.26 -1.39
C GLU A 31 -14.65 -9.82 -1.07
N GLY A 32 -15.51 -9.14 -0.29
CA GLY A 32 -15.22 -7.81 0.23
C GLY A 32 -13.99 -7.82 1.12
N PHE A 33 -13.11 -6.85 0.95
CA PHE A 33 -11.95 -6.66 1.81
C PHE A 33 -11.71 -5.18 2.11
N ALA A 34 -10.93 -4.92 3.15
CA ALA A 34 -10.24 -3.66 3.38
C ALA A 34 -8.73 -3.82 3.17
N ILE A 35 -8.04 -2.69 3.02
CA ILE A 35 -6.58 -2.66 2.95
C ILE A 35 -6.05 -2.12 4.27
N GLN A 36 -5.17 -2.88 4.92
CA GLN A 36 -4.39 -2.42 6.05
C GLN A 36 -2.95 -2.13 5.59
N VAL A 37 -2.46 -0.94 5.93
CA VAL A 37 -1.07 -0.56 5.66
C VAL A 37 -0.16 -1.15 6.72
N GLN A 38 0.93 -1.77 6.28
CA GLN A 38 1.97 -2.28 7.16
C GLN A 38 3.33 -1.68 6.82
N ASN A 39 3.90 -0.99 7.79
CA ASN A 39 5.31 -0.66 7.85
C ASN A 39 5.68 -0.27 9.30
N PRO A 40 6.28 -1.18 10.11
CA PRO A 40 6.60 -0.89 11.51
C PRO A 40 7.67 0.20 11.67
N GLU A 41 8.46 0.52 10.63
CA GLU A 41 9.41 1.64 10.66
C GLU A 41 8.72 3.01 10.72
N PHE A 42 7.45 3.08 10.30
CA PHE A 42 6.62 4.29 10.37
C PHE A 42 5.36 4.04 11.23
N PRO A 43 5.46 4.07 12.57
CA PRO A 43 4.34 3.78 13.46
C PRO A 43 3.10 4.64 13.24
N VAL A 44 3.26 5.86 12.71
CA VAL A 44 2.16 6.78 12.41
C VAL A 44 1.23 6.27 11.31
N ILE A 45 1.71 5.39 10.42
CA ILE A 45 0.90 4.77 9.34
C ILE A 45 0.65 3.29 9.55
N HIS A 46 1.46 2.62 10.37
CA HIS A 46 1.39 1.18 10.58
C HIS A 46 0.05 0.73 11.16
N ASN A 47 -0.48 -0.38 10.64
CA ASN A 47 -1.75 -1.01 11.03
C ASN A 47 -2.99 -0.14 10.87
N ARG A 48 -2.89 0.96 10.11
CA ARG A 48 -4.04 1.79 9.75
C ARG A 48 -4.72 1.27 8.50
N LEU A 49 -6.05 1.31 8.51
CA LEU A 49 -6.87 0.97 7.36
C LEU A 49 -6.89 2.10 6.35
N MET A 50 -6.96 1.72 5.07
CA MET A 50 -7.32 2.61 3.99
C MET A 50 -8.81 2.94 4.06
N ASN A 51 -9.12 4.22 3.95
CA ASN A 51 -10.43 4.81 3.86
C ASN A 51 -10.59 5.55 2.53
N LEU A 52 -11.84 5.78 2.16
CA LEU A 52 -12.23 6.51 0.97
C LEU A 52 -12.88 7.84 1.36
N TRP A 53 -12.26 8.95 0.93
CA TRP A 53 -12.77 10.29 1.15
C TRP A 53 -13.45 10.81 -0.12
N GLU A 54 -14.70 11.26 0.00
CA GLU A 54 -15.47 11.82 -1.13
C GLU A 54 -14.76 13.03 -1.75
N ALA A 55 -14.43 12.92 -3.03
CA ALA A 55 -13.95 14.03 -3.84
C ALA A 55 -15.07 14.50 -4.79
N GLY A 56 -14.91 15.70 -5.36
CA GLY A 56 -15.87 16.20 -6.34
C GLY A 56 -15.99 15.26 -7.56
N GLY A 57 -17.17 15.21 -8.16
CA GLY A 57 -17.37 14.46 -9.41
C GLY A 57 -17.45 12.93 -9.28
N GLY A 58 -17.74 12.41 -8.09
CA GLY A 58 -17.90 10.96 -7.85
C GLY A 58 -16.58 10.21 -7.58
N ASP A 59 -15.45 10.92 -7.63
CA ASP A 59 -14.15 10.37 -7.29
C ASP A 59 -14.02 10.15 -5.77
N LYS A 60 -13.18 9.18 -5.39
CA LYS A 60 -12.83 8.97 -3.98
C LYS A 60 -11.32 8.97 -3.78
N HIS A 61 -10.83 9.87 -2.95
CA HIS A 61 -9.42 9.90 -2.57
C HIS A 61 -9.11 8.79 -1.56
N LEU A 62 -7.93 8.20 -1.69
CA LEU A 62 -7.43 7.16 -0.80
C LEU A 62 -6.67 7.83 0.34
N PHE A 63 -7.15 7.63 1.57
CA PHE A 63 -6.54 8.16 2.79
C PHE A 63 -6.42 7.07 3.85
N LEU A 64 -5.55 7.25 4.83
CA LEU A 64 -5.59 6.42 6.04
C LEU A 64 -6.71 6.88 6.99
N ALA A 65 -7.41 5.92 7.59
CA ALA A 65 -8.32 6.14 8.70
C ALA A 65 -7.62 6.97 9.81
N PRO A 66 -8.28 7.95 10.44
CA PRO A 66 -9.73 8.17 10.45
C PRO A 66 -10.26 9.04 9.30
N ALA A 67 -9.41 9.49 8.38
CA ALA A 67 -9.85 10.38 7.31
C ALA A 67 -10.67 9.62 6.27
N GLY A 68 -11.90 10.05 6.02
CA GLY A 68 -12.80 9.44 5.05
C GLY A 68 -13.61 8.29 5.65
N ASN A 69 -14.38 7.61 4.81
CA ASN A 69 -15.24 6.50 5.21
C ASN A 69 -14.49 5.16 5.10
N SER A 70 -14.89 4.18 5.92
CA SER A 70 -14.36 2.81 5.84
C SER A 70 -14.51 2.23 4.42
N SER A 71 -13.58 1.34 4.03
CA SER A 71 -13.57 0.70 2.72
C SER A 71 -13.40 -0.82 2.81
N ASP A 72 -14.32 -1.47 3.51
CA ASP A 72 -14.38 -2.93 3.74
C ASP A 72 -15.10 -3.72 2.61
N ALA A 73 -15.69 -3.01 1.65
CA ALA A 73 -16.40 -3.59 0.52
C ALA A 73 -15.59 -3.52 -0.80
N LEU A 74 -14.26 -3.42 -0.72
CA LEU A 74 -13.40 -3.45 -1.92
C LEU A 74 -13.34 -4.86 -2.47
N THR A 75 -13.19 -4.95 -3.79
CA THR A 75 -12.91 -6.20 -4.51
C THR A 75 -11.69 -5.98 -5.40
N LEU A 76 -11.08 -7.07 -5.87
CA LEU A 76 -10.01 -7.04 -6.85
C LEU A 76 -10.54 -7.68 -8.12
N VAL A 77 -10.55 -6.94 -9.23
CA VAL A 77 -11.02 -7.43 -10.53
C VAL A 77 -9.89 -7.30 -11.53
N ASP A 78 -9.34 -8.43 -11.97
CA ASP A 78 -8.21 -8.51 -12.91
C ASP A 78 -7.02 -7.62 -12.47
N GLY A 79 -6.73 -7.64 -11.17
CA GLY A 79 -5.66 -6.90 -10.52
C GLY A 79 -6.03 -5.46 -10.16
N VAL A 80 -7.24 -4.98 -10.40
CA VAL A 80 -7.63 -3.59 -10.11
C VAL A 80 -8.57 -3.52 -8.92
N ILE A 81 -8.17 -2.76 -7.88
CA ILE A 81 -9.03 -2.48 -6.73
C ILE A 81 -10.29 -1.77 -7.22
N THR A 82 -11.44 -2.34 -6.91
CA THR A 82 -12.74 -1.96 -7.47
C THR A 82 -13.75 -1.81 -6.34
N LEU A 83 -14.48 -0.69 -6.33
CA LEU A 83 -15.64 -0.50 -5.49
C LEU A 83 -16.90 -0.63 -6.35
N ALA A 84 -17.44 -1.84 -6.45
CA ALA A 84 -18.60 -2.16 -7.28
C ALA A 84 -19.94 -1.81 -6.61
N THR A 85 -19.93 -1.46 -5.32
CA THR A 85 -21.11 -1.08 -4.54
C THR A 85 -21.62 0.34 -4.84
N VAL A 86 -20.87 1.11 -5.63
CA VAL A 86 -21.27 2.45 -6.11
C VAL A 86 -21.55 2.41 -7.61
N VAL A 87 -22.42 3.31 -8.06
CA VAL A 87 -22.80 3.45 -9.48
C VAL A 87 -22.46 4.87 -9.97
N PRO A 88 -21.66 4.99 -11.03
CA PRO A 88 -20.95 3.90 -11.71
C PRO A 88 -19.82 3.31 -10.85
N THR A 89 -19.40 2.09 -11.18
CA THR A 89 -18.30 1.41 -10.50
C THR A 89 -17.00 2.21 -10.64
N ILE A 90 -16.36 2.51 -9.52
CA ILE A 90 -15.07 3.21 -9.48
C ILE A 90 -13.92 2.23 -9.21
N ARG A 91 -12.75 2.55 -9.75
CA ARG A 91 -11.54 1.71 -9.70
C ARG A 91 -10.34 2.54 -9.31
N ALA A 92 -9.38 1.95 -8.61
CA ALA A 92 -8.14 2.61 -8.22
C ALA A 92 -7.27 2.96 -9.44
N VAL A 93 -6.78 4.20 -9.46
CA VAL A 93 -5.98 4.76 -10.55
C VAL A 93 -4.79 5.56 -10.03
N ILE A 94 -3.81 5.74 -10.91
CA ILE A 94 -2.60 6.55 -10.68
C ILE A 94 -2.56 7.67 -11.72
N ASN A 95 -3.25 8.76 -11.40
CA ASN A 95 -3.26 9.98 -12.24
C ASN A 95 -3.75 11.22 -11.48
N GLY A 96 -3.61 11.24 -10.16
CA GLY A 96 -4.01 12.39 -9.36
C GLY A 96 -2.97 13.50 -9.46
N GLU A 97 -2.97 14.37 -8.46
CA GLU A 97 -1.95 15.41 -8.31
C GLU A 97 -0.53 14.83 -8.34
N TYR A 98 0.26 15.25 -9.32
CA TYR A 98 1.70 15.00 -9.38
C TYR A 98 2.45 16.01 -8.52
N THR A 99 3.41 15.54 -7.72
CA THR A 99 4.25 16.39 -6.87
C THR A 99 5.69 16.29 -7.36
N PRO A 100 6.26 17.34 -7.97
CA PRO A 100 7.63 17.30 -8.50
C PRO A 100 8.72 17.09 -7.44
N GLU A 101 8.49 17.55 -6.21
CA GLU A 101 9.49 17.53 -5.14
C GLU A 101 9.88 16.11 -4.70
N ASP A 102 8.91 15.19 -4.74
CA ASP A 102 9.11 13.78 -4.40
C ASP A 102 8.83 12.85 -5.60
N ASN A 103 8.54 13.40 -6.79
CA ASN A 103 8.19 12.69 -8.01
C ASN A 103 7.09 11.63 -7.78
N THR A 104 6.15 11.90 -6.87
CA THR A 104 5.03 11.01 -6.61
C THR A 104 3.75 11.49 -7.29
N THR A 105 2.87 10.56 -7.61
CA THR A 105 1.53 10.84 -8.14
C THR A 105 0.47 10.38 -7.16
N LYS A 106 -0.49 11.25 -6.83
CA LYS A 106 -1.61 10.90 -5.97
C LYS A 106 -2.50 9.82 -6.58
N MET A 107 -2.95 8.91 -5.74
CA MET A 107 -3.89 7.86 -6.12
C MET A 107 -5.31 8.22 -5.68
N PHE A 108 -6.28 7.73 -6.44
CA PHE A 108 -7.70 7.88 -6.12
C PHE A 108 -8.49 6.78 -6.84
N MET A 109 -9.79 6.71 -6.57
CA MET A 109 -10.73 5.84 -7.27
C MET A 109 -11.67 6.66 -8.13
N THR A 110 -11.91 6.21 -9.37
CA THR A 110 -12.79 6.88 -10.33
C THR A 110 -13.40 5.91 -11.33
N GLU A 111 -14.52 6.31 -11.92
CA GLU A 111 -15.16 5.63 -13.06
C GLU A 111 -14.37 5.82 -14.36
N ARG A 112 -13.59 6.91 -14.45
CA ARG A 112 -12.86 7.30 -15.64
C ARG A 112 -11.82 6.26 -16.05
N GLY A 113 -11.38 6.34 -17.31
CA GLY A 113 -10.35 5.49 -17.92
C GLY A 113 -8.91 5.88 -17.58
N ASP A 114 -8.67 6.54 -16.44
CA ASP A 114 -7.33 6.88 -15.96
C ASP A 114 -6.46 5.62 -15.79
N PRO A 115 -5.11 5.71 -15.91
CA PRO A 115 -4.21 4.59 -15.73
C PRO A 115 -4.48 3.80 -14.44
N ARG A 116 -4.90 2.54 -14.58
CA ARG A 116 -5.25 1.68 -13.44
C ARG A 116 -4.02 1.36 -12.60
N ALA A 117 -4.19 1.34 -11.29
CA ALA A 117 -3.24 0.67 -10.40
C ALA A 117 -3.50 -0.84 -10.50
N VAL A 118 -2.60 -1.57 -11.13
CA VAL A 118 -2.75 -3.01 -11.35
C VAL A 118 -1.85 -3.76 -10.38
N TYR A 119 -2.44 -4.67 -9.63
CA TYR A 119 -1.81 -5.42 -8.56
C TYR A 119 -1.71 -6.91 -8.90
N ASP A 120 -0.57 -7.47 -8.54
CA ASP A 120 -0.44 -8.89 -8.22
C ASP A 120 -0.91 -9.17 -6.80
N VAL A 121 -1.31 -10.41 -6.56
CA VAL A 121 -1.59 -10.91 -5.22
C VAL A 121 -0.46 -11.83 -4.81
N ALA A 122 0.11 -11.61 -3.62
CA ALA A 122 1.22 -12.39 -3.09
C ALA A 122 0.97 -12.75 -1.63
N TYR A 123 1.61 -13.82 -1.16
CA TYR A 123 1.73 -14.07 0.27
C TYR A 123 2.86 -13.22 0.85
N GLY A 124 2.67 -12.77 2.07
CA GLY A 124 3.72 -12.17 2.88
C GLY A 124 3.53 -12.50 4.36
N CYS A 125 4.48 -12.07 5.18
CA CYS A 125 4.41 -12.24 6.63
C CYS A 125 3.95 -10.94 7.28
N ASN A 126 2.99 -11.02 8.19
CA ASN A 126 2.64 -9.95 9.09
C ASN A 126 3.87 -9.60 9.95
N PRO A 127 4.34 -8.35 9.95
CA PRO A 127 5.58 -7.97 10.64
C PRO A 127 5.48 -7.99 12.18
N ASP A 128 4.27 -8.05 12.74
CA ASP A 128 4.04 -8.04 14.19
C ASP A 128 3.82 -9.45 14.75
N THR A 129 3.22 -10.35 13.97
CA THR A 129 2.75 -11.66 14.43
C THR A 129 3.46 -12.84 13.77
N ASP A 130 4.24 -12.58 12.71
CA ASP A 130 4.81 -13.61 11.84
C ASP A 130 3.77 -14.58 11.24
N GLU A 131 2.50 -14.17 11.18
CA GLU A 131 1.44 -14.93 10.51
C GLU A 131 1.47 -14.69 9.00
N VAL A 132 1.15 -15.72 8.20
CA VAL A 132 0.98 -15.57 6.75
C VAL A 132 -0.24 -14.71 6.47
N GLN A 133 -0.11 -13.76 5.55
CA GLN A 133 -1.19 -12.91 5.06
C GLN A 133 -1.13 -12.77 3.55
N THR A 134 -2.19 -12.21 2.98
CA THR A 134 -2.25 -11.86 1.56
C THR A 134 -1.98 -10.37 1.38
N GLU A 135 -1.20 -10.01 0.36
CA GLU A 135 -0.81 -8.64 0.03
C GLU A 135 -1.06 -8.29 -1.42
N LEU A 136 -1.34 -7.02 -1.67
CA LEU A 136 -1.39 -6.44 -3.00
C LEU A 136 -0.03 -5.83 -3.36
N VAL A 137 0.59 -6.34 -4.42
CA VAL A 137 1.88 -5.87 -4.93
C VAL A 137 1.65 -5.12 -6.23
N LEU A 138 2.03 -3.84 -6.29
CA LEU A 138 1.83 -3.04 -7.50
C LEU A 138 2.69 -3.61 -8.64
N SER A 139 2.01 -4.06 -9.70
CA SER A 139 2.65 -4.67 -10.89
C SER A 139 2.75 -3.68 -12.06
N ALA A 140 1.73 -2.83 -12.25
CA ALA A 140 1.67 -1.91 -13.37
C ALA A 140 0.89 -0.63 -13.07
N ARG A 141 1.22 0.43 -13.80
CA ARG A 141 0.43 1.66 -13.95
C ARG A 141 -0.13 1.70 -15.37
N GLY A 142 -1.37 1.26 -15.54
CA GLY A 142 -1.92 1.05 -16.88
C GLY A 142 -1.06 0.04 -17.66
N SER A 143 -0.44 0.48 -18.76
CA SER A 143 0.49 -0.32 -19.56
C SER A 143 1.96 -0.19 -19.15
N GLU A 144 2.29 0.74 -18.26
CA GLU A 144 3.65 0.99 -17.81
C GLU A 144 4.01 0.09 -16.62
N PRO A 145 5.31 -0.20 -16.40
CA PRO A 145 5.76 -0.87 -15.19
C PRO A 145 5.23 -0.20 -13.92
N GLY A 146 5.08 -1.00 -12.86
CA GLY A 146 4.63 -0.53 -11.55
C GLY A 146 5.63 0.41 -10.89
N GLY A 147 5.92 0.17 -9.63
CA GLY A 147 6.69 1.05 -8.76
C GLY A 147 6.40 0.64 -7.34
N HIS A 148 6.32 1.59 -6.42
CA HIS A 148 5.82 1.28 -5.08
C HIS A 148 4.70 2.23 -4.67
N ILE A 149 3.86 1.72 -3.78
CA ILE A 149 2.85 2.50 -3.09
C ILE A 149 3.49 3.03 -1.82
N CYS A 150 3.22 4.28 -1.52
CA CYS A 150 3.60 4.89 -0.27
C CYS A 150 2.46 5.73 0.28
N VAL A 151 2.59 6.10 1.55
CA VAL A 151 1.69 7.02 2.22
C VAL A 151 2.46 8.28 2.57
N ARG A 152 1.85 9.44 2.30
CA ARG A 152 2.45 10.75 2.57
C ARG A 152 1.54 11.59 3.43
N SER A 153 2.10 12.28 4.41
CA SER A 153 1.36 13.25 5.22
C SER A 153 0.91 14.45 4.37
N THR A 154 -0.28 14.96 4.66
CA THR A 154 -0.86 16.15 4.04
C THR A 154 -1.60 16.99 5.08
N SER A 155 -2.17 18.11 4.66
CA SER A 155 -2.82 19.08 5.55
C SER A 155 -3.84 18.44 6.50
N GLY A 156 -3.81 18.85 7.78
CA GLY A 156 -4.79 18.46 8.79
C GLY A 156 -4.65 17.03 9.31
N GLU A 157 -3.43 16.57 9.61
CA GLU A 157 -3.13 15.23 10.17
C GLU A 157 -3.69 14.07 9.32
N ARG A 158 -3.74 14.28 8.00
CA ARG A 158 -4.20 13.29 7.03
C ARG A 158 -3.02 12.66 6.32
N HIS A 159 -3.20 11.42 5.88
CA HIS A 159 -2.17 10.73 5.10
C HIS A 159 -2.79 10.13 3.85
N GLU A 160 -2.28 10.54 2.70
CA GLU A 160 -2.80 10.17 1.38
C GLU A 160 -1.93 9.10 0.73
N PHE A 161 -2.55 8.24 -0.07
CA PHE A 161 -1.84 7.24 -0.86
C PHE A 161 -1.24 7.87 -2.12
N ARG A 162 0.02 7.52 -2.35
CA ARG A 162 0.84 8.00 -3.44
C ARG A 162 1.48 6.81 -4.17
N TYR A 163 1.65 6.97 -5.47
CA TYR A 163 2.51 6.14 -6.29
C TYR A 163 3.86 6.83 -6.44
N SER A 164 4.93 6.07 -6.23
CA SER A 164 6.28 6.45 -6.62
C SER A 164 6.75 5.57 -7.77
N PRO A 165 7.33 6.15 -8.84
CA PRO A 165 7.85 5.36 -9.95
C PRO A 165 9.03 4.47 -9.53
N PRO A 166 9.38 3.47 -10.35
CA PRO A 166 10.59 2.67 -10.15
C PRO A 166 11.82 3.57 -10.13
N GLU A 167 12.79 3.24 -9.27
CA GLU A 167 14.07 3.95 -9.18
C GLU A 167 13.92 5.47 -8.99
N ASN A 168 12.92 5.89 -8.21
CA ASN A 168 12.63 7.30 -7.99
C ASN A 168 13.86 8.05 -7.41
N PRO A 169 14.40 9.07 -8.11
CA PRO A 169 15.64 9.74 -7.69
C PRO A 169 15.41 10.89 -6.68
N THR A 170 14.16 11.22 -6.38
CA THR A 170 13.80 12.38 -5.55
C THR A 170 13.15 11.94 -4.25
N ASP A 171 13.35 12.73 -3.20
CA ASP A 171 12.71 12.57 -1.89
C ASP A 171 12.40 13.97 -1.31
N ASP A 172 11.19 14.15 -0.78
CA ASP A 172 10.80 15.34 0.00
C ASP A 172 10.93 15.00 1.49
N PRO A 173 12.04 15.35 2.15
CA PRO A 173 12.24 15.00 3.56
C PRO A 173 11.25 15.71 4.51
N ALA A 174 10.60 16.79 4.06
CA ALA A 174 9.56 17.45 4.86
C ALA A 174 8.23 16.70 4.82
N ARG A 175 7.98 15.92 3.76
CA ARG A 175 6.79 15.09 3.57
C ARG A 175 7.18 13.77 2.89
N PRO A 176 7.88 12.87 3.59
CA PRO A 176 8.40 11.66 2.98
C PRO A 176 7.28 10.76 2.48
N CYS A 177 7.52 10.16 1.32
CA CYS A 177 6.73 9.07 0.76
C CYS A 177 7.10 7.78 1.52
N MET A 178 6.37 7.48 2.60
CA MET A 178 6.65 6.34 3.47
C MET A 178 6.18 5.05 2.78
N PRO A 179 7.08 4.12 2.36
CA PRO A 179 6.69 2.93 1.62
C PRO A 179 5.80 2.02 2.46
N VAL A 180 4.88 1.30 1.82
CA VAL A 180 3.91 0.45 2.54
C VAL A 180 3.75 -0.92 1.90
N ARG A 181 3.48 -1.93 2.72
CA ARG A 181 2.84 -3.17 2.30
C ARG A 181 1.33 -3.02 2.46
N LEU A 182 0.58 -3.54 1.49
CA LEU A 182 -0.87 -3.46 1.44
C LEU A 182 -1.47 -4.82 1.79
N ALA A 183 -1.70 -5.07 3.07
CA ALA A 183 -2.31 -6.30 3.54
C ALA A 183 -3.81 -6.30 3.26
N VAL A 184 -4.32 -7.40 2.69
CA VAL A 184 -5.74 -7.64 2.48
C VAL A 184 -6.32 -8.18 3.78
N VAL A 185 -7.35 -7.51 4.33
CA VAL A 185 -8.06 -7.96 5.53
C VAL A 185 -9.54 -8.15 5.23
N HIS A 186 -10.08 -9.29 5.65
CA HIS A 186 -11.50 -9.61 5.50
C HIS A 186 -12.24 -9.27 6.81
N PRO A 187 -13.43 -8.64 6.72
CA PRO A 187 -14.26 -8.31 7.87
C PRO A 187 -14.88 -9.54 8.57
#